data_AF-A0A8S3HQH0-F1
#
_entry.id   AF-A0A8S3HQH0-F1
#
_cell.length_a   1.000
_cell.length_b   1.000
_cell.length_c   1.000
_cell.angle_alpha   90.00
_cell.angle_beta   90.00
_cell.angle_gamma   90.00
#
_symmetry.space_group_name_H-M   'P 1'
#
loop_
_entity.id
_entity.type
_entity.pdbx_description
1 polymer ?
#
loop_
_entity_poly.entity_id
_entity_poly.type
_entity_poly.pdbx_seq_one_letter_code
_entity_poly.pdbx_strand_id
1 'polypeptide(L)'
;MATLLAYLGPPDHRPLDSQWISYDMTATKFEELMAKTQMHEREEFKSLKALNIFYQAGFSKQNNPVFYYIARRFKVNEMNCDLLIYHVLLTLKPFQAKPFELIVDFTHTCTDNRFKTDYLSKWFICMPDCFYYNLQACYIYNCNSW
;
A
#
# COMPACT_ATOMS: atom_id res chain seq x y z
N MET A 1 -35.18 4.10 44.23
CA MET A 1 -34.74 3.38 43.02
C MET A 1 -34.13 4.38 42.08
N ALA A 2 -32.81 4.49 42.07
CA ALA A 2 -32.07 5.41 41.22
C ALA A 2 -31.37 4.62 40.11
N THR A 3 -31.86 4.86 38.89
CA THR A 3 -31.20 4.78 37.58
C THR A 3 -29.73 4.35 37.58
N LEU A 4 -29.50 3.04 37.44
CA LEU A 4 -28.21 2.42 37.13
C LEU A 4 -27.91 2.47 35.61
N LEU A 5 -28.07 3.64 34.97
CA LEU A 5 -27.92 3.81 33.50
C LEU A 5 -26.90 4.87 33.07
N ALA A 6 -26.12 5.43 34.00
CA ALA A 6 -25.14 6.46 33.69
C ALA A 6 -23.72 6.04 34.10
N TYR A 7 -23.17 5.01 33.45
CA TYR A 7 -21.72 4.78 33.51
C TYR A 7 -21.17 4.13 32.23
N LEU A 8 -21.54 4.69 31.09
CA LEU A 8 -20.72 4.55 29.89
C LEU A 8 -20.50 5.96 29.40
N GLY A 9 -19.30 6.49 29.64
CA GLY A 9 -18.86 7.75 29.03
C GLY A 9 -18.97 7.65 27.50
N PRO A 10 -18.86 8.79 26.78
CA PRO A 10 -18.86 8.76 25.33
C PRO A 10 -17.81 7.73 24.84
N PRO A 11 -18.13 6.93 23.82
CA PRO A 11 -17.24 5.87 23.35
C PRO A 11 -15.88 6.46 23.05
N ASP A 12 -14.81 5.83 23.57
CA ASP A 12 -13.45 6.24 23.27
C ASP A 12 -13.32 6.43 21.76
N HIS A 13 -13.03 7.67 21.36
CA HIS A 13 -12.66 7.99 19.99
C HIS A 13 -11.33 7.29 19.71
N ARG A 14 -11.40 6.00 19.36
CA ARG A 14 -10.26 5.28 18.83
C ARG A 14 -9.77 6.09 17.63
N PRO A 15 -8.50 6.51 17.60
CA PRO A 15 -7.97 7.22 16.45
C PRO A 15 -8.23 6.36 15.21
N LEU A 16 -8.58 7.00 14.08
CA LEU A 16 -8.87 6.33 12.81
C LEU A 16 -7.80 5.30 12.43
N ASP A 17 -6.56 5.53 12.87
CA ASP A 17 -5.40 4.65 12.68
C ASP A 17 -5.57 3.24 13.26
N SER A 18 -6.46 3.04 14.25
CA SER A 18 -6.72 1.72 14.85
C SER A 18 -7.82 0.91 14.17
N GLN A 19 -8.59 1.48 13.24
CA GLN A 19 -9.67 0.75 12.55
C GLN A 19 -9.18 -0.22 11.47
N TRP A 20 -7.95 -0.01 10.98
CA TRP A 20 -7.41 -0.76 9.86
C TRP A 20 -6.90 -2.16 10.21
N ILE A 21 -6.61 -2.40 11.49
CA ILE A 21 -6.12 -3.68 12.02
C ILE A 21 -7.30 -4.48 12.60
N SER A 22 -8.42 -4.54 11.87
CA SER A 22 -9.43 -5.55 12.17
C SER A 22 -9.01 -6.86 11.49
N TYR A 23 -9.09 -7.96 12.23
CA TYR A 23 -8.56 -9.29 11.89
C TYR A 23 -9.23 -9.97 10.67
N ASP A 24 -9.96 -9.22 9.86
CA ASP A 24 -10.69 -9.69 8.68
C ASP A 24 -10.62 -8.66 7.53
N MET A 25 -9.50 -7.93 7.44
CA MET A 25 -9.21 -7.04 6.31
C MET A 25 -8.74 -7.90 5.12
N THR A 26 -9.48 -7.89 4.02
CA THR A 26 -9.07 -8.50 2.75
C THR A 26 -8.75 -7.41 1.74
N ALA A 27 -8.03 -7.75 0.66
CA ALA A 27 -7.76 -6.82 -0.43
C ALA A 27 -9.02 -6.11 -0.97
N THR A 28 -10.10 -6.86 -1.18
CA THR A 28 -11.39 -6.33 -1.67
C THR A 28 -12.01 -5.37 -0.66
N LYS A 29 -12.04 -5.72 0.63
CA LYS A 29 -12.57 -4.85 1.69
C LYS A 29 -11.75 -3.57 1.82
N PHE A 30 -10.43 -3.67 1.71
CA PHE A 30 -9.53 -2.52 1.73
C PHE A 30 -9.81 -1.58 0.55
N GLU A 31 -9.89 -2.10 -0.67
CA GLU A 31 -10.18 -1.29 -1.86
C GLU A 31 -11.55 -0.60 -1.77
N GLU A 32 -12.59 -1.32 -1.35
CA GLU A 32 -13.93 -0.76 -1.14
C GLU A 32 -13.94 0.37 -0.13
N LEU A 33 -13.20 0.23 0.98
CA LEU A 33 -13.14 1.25 2.03
C LEU A 33 -12.44 2.52 1.53
N MET A 34 -11.32 2.37 0.82
CA MET A 34 -10.58 3.49 0.23
C MET A 34 -11.41 4.23 -0.83
N ALA A 35 -12.20 3.49 -1.61
CA ALA A 35 -13.14 4.06 -2.57
C ALA A 35 -14.29 4.82 -1.89
N LYS A 36 -14.93 4.21 -0.87
CA LYS A 36 -16.04 4.82 -0.11
C LYS A 36 -15.64 6.13 0.58
N THR A 37 -14.39 6.22 1.02
CA THR A 37 -13.86 7.42 1.70
C THR A 37 -13.29 8.46 0.73
N GLN A 38 -13.49 8.28 -0.58
CA GLN A 38 -13.01 9.16 -1.67
C GLN A 38 -11.50 9.48 -1.54
N MET A 39 -10.69 8.52 -1.09
CA MET A 39 -9.26 8.74 -0.85
C MET A 39 -8.51 9.21 -2.10
N HIS A 40 -8.95 8.79 -3.28
CA HIS A 40 -8.38 9.19 -4.56
C HIS A 40 -8.55 10.67 -4.90
N GLU A 41 -9.53 11.37 -4.29
CA GLU A 41 -9.78 12.80 -4.51
C GLU A 41 -8.90 13.68 -3.62
N ARG A 42 -8.36 13.12 -2.52
CA ARG A 42 -7.53 13.84 -1.56
C ARG A 42 -6.21 14.30 -2.19
N GLU A 43 -5.81 15.52 -1.85
CA GLU A 43 -4.58 16.13 -2.38
C GLU A 43 -3.33 15.34 -2.00
N GLU A 44 -3.35 14.70 -0.82
CA GLU A 44 -2.28 13.79 -0.36
C GLU A 44 -2.07 12.61 -1.32
N PHE A 45 -3.16 12.00 -1.81
CA PHE A 45 -3.09 10.89 -2.76
C PHE A 45 -2.58 11.35 -4.13
N LYS A 46 -3.02 12.53 -4.61
CA LYS A 46 -2.51 13.13 -5.86
C LYS A 46 -1.02 13.42 -5.77
N SER A 47 -0.59 14.00 -4.64
CA SER A 47 0.81 14.26 -4.35
C SER A 47 1.64 12.97 -4.34
N LEU A 48 1.13 11.91 -3.69
CA LEU A 48 1.77 10.60 -3.67
C LEU A 48 1.94 10.01 -5.08
N LYS A 49 0.90 10.11 -5.93
CA LYS A 49 0.94 9.65 -7.32
C LYS A 49 1.98 10.43 -8.13
N ALA A 50 2.07 11.75 -7.93
CA ALA A 50 3.02 12.61 -8.63
C ALA A 50 4.49 12.28 -8.33
N LEU A 51 4.79 11.67 -7.18
CA LEU A 51 6.14 11.22 -6.84
C LEU A 51 6.64 10.09 -7.75
N ASN A 52 5.74 9.38 -8.45
CA ASN A 52 6.10 8.17 -9.21
C ASN A 52 6.86 7.16 -8.33
N ILE A 53 6.45 6.96 -7.08
CA ILE A 53 7.04 5.93 -6.21
C ILE A 53 6.80 4.54 -6.80
N PHE A 54 5.62 4.34 -7.38
CA PHE A 54 5.26 3.12 -8.09
C PHE A 54 4.62 3.46 -9.43
N TYR A 55 5.12 2.88 -10.53
CA TYR A 55 4.61 3.13 -11.87
C TYR A 55 4.92 1.98 -12.84
N GLN A 56 4.17 1.89 -13.93
CA GLN A 56 4.44 0.97 -15.03
C GLN A 56 5.27 1.69 -16.10
N ALA A 57 6.32 1.03 -16.60
CA ALA A 57 7.09 1.54 -17.73
C ALA A 57 7.74 0.40 -18.52
N GLY A 58 7.45 0.33 -19.82
CA GLY A 58 8.07 -0.65 -20.72
C GLY A 58 7.60 -2.09 -20.49
N PHE A 59 8.22 -2.98 -21.27
CA PHE A 59 7.91 -4.41 -21.31
C PHE A 59 9.21 -5.21 -21.25
N SER A 60 9.17 -6.39 -20.62
CA SER A 60 10.30 -7.31 -20.58
C SER A 60 10.50 -8.00 -21.93
N LYS A 61 11.56 -8.82 -22.05
CA LYS A 61 11.81 -9.62 -23.26
C LYS A 61 10.69 -10.63 -23.55
N GLN A 62 9.96 -11.07 -22.51
CA GLN A 62 8.76 -11.91 -22.65
C GLN A 62 7.48 -11.11 -22.89
N ASN A 63 7.60 -9.79 -23.13
CA ASN A 63 6.49 -8.86 -23.33
C ASN A 63 5.56 -8.72 -22.10
N ASN A 64 6.09 -8.97 -20.91
CA ASN A 64 5.37 -8.70 -19.66
C ASN A 64 5.49 -7.21 -19.32
N PRO A 65 4.41 -6.52 -18.91
CA PRO A 65 4.51 -5.15 -18.41
C PRO A 65 5.42 -5.11 -17.18
N VAL A 66 6.34 -4.14 -17.14
CA VAL A 66 7.28 -3.96 -16.04
C VAL A 66 6.85 -2.81 -15.15
N PHE A 67 6.78 -3.06 -13.86
CA PHE A 67 6.48 -2.08 -12.82
C PHE A 67 7.73 -1.75 -12.03
N TYR A 68 7.83 -0.50 -11.59
CA TYR A 68 8.97 0.01 -10.83
C TYR A 68 8.48 0.49 -9.48
N TYR A 69 9.12 0.04 -8.41
CA TYR A 69 9.05 0.65 -7.10
C TYR A 69 10.37 1.35 -6.78
N ILE A 70 10.33 2.67 -6.57
CA ILE A 70 11.51 3.48 -6.27
C ILE A 70 11.55 3.73 -4.76
N ALA A 71 12.24 2.86 -4.02
CA ALA A 71 12.18 2.81 -2.56
C ALA A 71 12.59 4.13 -1.89
N ARG A 72 13.63 4.81 -2.40
CA ARG A 72 14.11 6.09 -1.85
C ARG A 72 13.08 7.21 -1.82
N ARG A 73 12.01 7.12 -2.63
CA ARG A 73 10.94 8.12 -2.71
C ARG A 73 9.87 7.94 -1.63
N PHE A 74 9.78 6.76 -1.01
CA PHE A 74 8.91 6.56 0.15
C PHE A 74 9.57 7.11 1.41
N LYS A 75 8.85 7.89 2.21
CA LYS A 75 9.34 8.47 3.47
C LYS A 75 8.46 8.03 4.64
N VAL A 76 8.99 7.16 5.50
CA VAL A 76 8.24 6.43 6.54
C VAL A 76 7.50 7.31 7.56
N ASN A 77 8.00 8.52 7.80
CA ASN A 77 7.43 9.45 8.77
C ASN A 77 6.58 10.56 8.13
N GLU A 78 6.55 10.64 6.80
CA GLU A 78 5.89 11.72 6.05
C GLU A 78 4.71 11.22 5.21
N MET A 79 4.67 9.92 4.93
CA MET A 79 3.74 9.34 3.97
C MET A 79 2.80 8.33 4.62
N ASN A 80 1.53 8.40 4.24
CA ASN A 80 0.55 7.38 4.60
C ASN A 80 0.76 6.09 3.77
N CYS A 81 1.14 5.01 4.45
CA CYS A 81 1.37 3.71 3.81
C CYS A 81 0.11 3.15 3.15
N ASP A 82 -1.09 3.47 3.64
CA ASP A 82 -2.35 2.97 3.09
C ASP A 82 -2.65 3.59 1.73
N LEU A 83 -2.31 4.87 1.57
CA LEU A 83 -2.39 5.54 0.27
C LEU A 83 -1.39 4.95 -0.72
N LEU A 84 -0.20 4.55 -0.26
CA LEU A 84 0.78 3.86 -1.10
C LEU A 84 0.27 2.48 -1.55
N ILE A 85 -0.25 1.66 -0.63
CA ILE A 85 -0.84 0.35 -0.96
C ILE A 85 -1.99 0.54 -1.95
N TYR A 86 -2.89 1.50 -1.71
CA TYR A 86 -4.00 1.80 -2.59
C TYR A 86 -3.55 2.26 -3.99
N HIS A 87 -2.51 3.10 -4.07
CA HIS A 87 -1.90 3.52 -5.34
C HIS A 87 -1.34 2.32 -6.11
N VAL A 88 -0.65 1.40 -5.43
CA VAL A 88 -0.12 0.17 -6.05
C VAL A 88 -1.27 -0.71 -6.57
N LEU A 89 -2.30 -0.93 -5.77
CA LEU A 89 -3.48 -1.71 -6.17
C LEU A 89 -4.15 -1.14 -7.42
N LEU A 90 -4.43 0.17 -7.44
CA LEU A 90 -5.02 0.84 -8.60
C LEU A 90 -4.13 0.75 -9.85
N THR A 91 -2.81 0.80 -9.66
CA THR A 91 -1.84 0.71 -10.77
C THR A 91 -1.78 -0.70 -11.35
N LEU A 92 -1.89 -1.74 -10.51
CA LEU A 92 -1.87 -3.15 -10.94
C LEU A 92 -3.23 -3.66 -11.42
N LYS A 93 -4.35 -3.08 -10.98
CA LYS A 93 -5.71 -3.55 -11.28
C LYS A 93 -5.99 -3.82 -12.77
N PRO A 94 -5.57 -2.97 -13.73
CA PRO A 94 -5.76 -3.27 -15.16
C PRO A 94 -5.01 -4.51 -15.67
N PHE A 95 -4.05 -5.03 -14.89
CA PHE A 95 -3.15 -6.13 -15.22
C PHE A 95 -3.38 -7.38 -14.35
N GLN A 96 -4.42 -7.41 -13.51
CA GLN A 96 -4.68 -8.49 -12.55
C GLN A 96 -4.84 -9.90 -13.14
N ALA A 97 -5.10 -10.01 -14.44
CA ALA A 97 -5.24 -11.28 -15.17
C ALA A 97 -4.07 -11.56 -16.12
N LYS A 98 -2.99 -10.77 -16.05
CA LYS A 98 -1.83 -10.88 -16.93
C LYS A 98 -0.55 -11.05 -16.11
N PRO A 99 0.42 -11.83 -16.62
CA PRO A 99 1.74 -11.87 -16.02
C PRO A 99 2.39 -10.49 -16.04
N PHE A 100 3.16 -10.14 -15.02
CA PHE A 100 3.91 -8.89 -14.95
C PHE A 100 5.24 -9.10 -14.22
N GLU A 101 6.11 -8.10 -14.32
CA GLU A 101 7.41 -8.11 -13.65
C GLU A 101 7.57 -6.85 -12.79
N LEU A 102 8.34 -6.97 -11.71
CA LEU A 102 8.57 -5.90 -10.75
C LEU A 102 10.07 -5.60 -10.64
N ILE A 103 10.44 -4.34 -10.70
CA ILE A 103 11.76 -3.82 -10.35
C ILE A 103 11.63 -3.06 -9.04
N VAL A 104 12.43 -3.44 -8.05
CA VAL A 104 12.52 -2.78 -6.75
C VAL A 104 13.87 -2.07 -6.70
N ASP A 105 13.85 -0.74 -6.86
CA ASP A 105 15.05 0.10 -6.89
C ASP A 105 15.38 0.60 -5.48
N PHE A 106 16.44 0.04 -4.91
CA PHE A 106 17.00 0.38 -3.59
C PHE A 106 18.14 1.40 -3.65
N THR A 107 18.32 2.08 -4.79
CA THR A 107 19.33 3.13 -4.94
C THR A 107 19.16 4.20 -3.84
N HIS A 108 20.19 4.35 -3.00
CA HIS A 108 20.21 5.27 -1.85
C HIS A 108 19.10 5.06 -0.82
N THR A 109 18.55 3.85 -0.70
CA THR A 109 17.64 3.52 0.41
C THR A 109 18.38 3.55 1.74
N CYS A 110 17.77 4.17 2.76
CA CYS A 110 18.26 4.22 4.13
C CYS A 110 17.12 4.03 5.14
N THR A 111 17.37 4.33 6.43
CA THR A 111 16.40 4.28 7.54
C THR A 111 15.07 4.97 7.23
N ASP A 112 15.10 6.06 6.47
CA ASP A 112 13.92 6.89 6.22
C ASP A 112 12.95 6.26 5.23
N ASN A 113 13.39 5.24 4.50
CA ASN A 113 12.64 4.59 3.43
C ASN A 113 12.06 3.23 3.84
N ARG A 114 12.27 2.81 5.08
CA ARG A 114 11.84 1.50 5.57
C ARG A 114 10.33 1.42 5.77
N PHE A 115 9.74 0.25 5.59
CA PHE A 115 8.42 -0.03 6.16
C PHE A 115 8.56 -0.39 7.64
N LYS A 116 7.68 0.15 8.49
CA LYS A 116 7.51 -0.36 9.86
C LYS A 116 6.92 -1.77 9.80
N THR A 117 7.20 -2.60 10.79
CA THR A 117 6.75 -4.00 10.83
C THR A 117 5.25 -4.16 10.56
N ASP A 118 4.41 -3.33 11.18
CA ASP A 118 2.96 -3.39 11.01
C ASP A 118 2.54 -3.05 9.56
N TYR A 119 3.21 -2.09 8.93
CA TYR A 119 2.98 -1.74 7.53
C TYR A 119 3.46 -2.83 6.59
N LEU A 120 4.60 -3.46 6.87
CA LEU A 120 5.10 -4.57 6.09
C LEU A 120 4.10 -5.73 6.10
N SER A 121 3.56 -6.09 7.28
CA SER A 121 2.51 -7.11 7.40
C SER A 121 1.24 -6.73 6.63
N LYS A 122 0.87 -5.44 6.62
CA LYS A 122 -0.31 -4.94 5.92
C LYS A 122 -0.23 -5.13 4.40
N TRP A 123 0.95 -5.01 3.79
CA TRP A 123 1.13 -5.32 2.36
C TRP A 123 0.66 -6.73 2.02
N PHE A 124 0.98 -7.71 2.87
CA PHE A 124 0.61 -9.10 2.62
C PHE A 124 -0.90 -9.36 2.75
N ILE A 125 -1.56 -8.62 3.64
CA ILE A 125 -3.01 -8.74 3.89
C ILE A 125 -3.83 -8.02 2.82
N CYS A 126 -3.38 -6.84 2.39
CA CYS A 126 -4.13 -5.98 1.47
C CYS A 126 -3.90 -6.30 -0.01
N MET A 127 -2.91 -7.12 -0.36
CA MET A 127 -2.62 -7.47 -1.75
C MET A 127 -3.41 -8.73 -2.18
N PRO A 128 -4.20 -8.67 -3.27
CA PRO A 128 -4.86 -9.85 -3.83
C PRO A 128 -3.90 -10.97 -4.24
N ASP A 129 -4.33 -12.22 -4.02
CA ASP A 129 -3.54 -13.41 -4.37
C ASP A 129 -3.14 -13.49 -5.85
N CYS A 130 -4.01 -13.00 -6.74
CA CYS A 130 -3.75 -12.99 -8.18
C CYS A 130 -2.47 -12.23 -8.54
N PHE A 131 -2.09 -11.20 -7.79
CA PHE A 131 -0.85 -10.47 -8.06
C PHE A 131 0.39 -11.27 -7.69
N TYR A 132 0.36 -12.10 -6.64
CA TYR A 132 1.47 -12.99 -6.32
C TYR A 132 1.62 -14.09 -7.38
N TYR A 133 0.51 -14.67 -7.86
CA TYR A 133 0.55 -15.69 -8.90
C TYR A 133 1.01 -15.15 -10.27
N ASN A 134 0.69 -13.89 -10.56
CA ASN A 134 1.03 -13.27 -11.84
C ASN A 134 2.41 -12.57 -11.86
N LEU A 135 3.06 -12.40 -10.70
CA LEU A 135 4.41 -11.86 -10.63
C LEU A 135 5.43 -12.89 -11.17
N GLN A 136 5.93 -12.65 -12.39
CA GLN A 136 6.87 -13.56 -13.06
C GLN A 136 8.31 -13.42 -12.56
N ALA A 137 8.71 -12.19 -12.29
CA ALA A 137 10.05 -11.88 -11.79
C ALA A 137 10.01 -10.63 -10.93
N CYS A 138 10.82 -10.65 -9.86
CA CYS A 138 11.11 -9.49 -9.05
C CYS A 138 12.62 -9.24 -9.10
N TYR A 139 13.02 -8.08 -9.64
CA TYR A 139 14.40 -7.67 -9.76
C TYR A 139 14.73 -6.68 -8.66
N ILE A 140 15.69 -7.04 -7.82
CA ILE A 140 16.22 -6.16 -6.78
C ILE A 140 17.39 -5.40 -7.39
N TYR A 141 17.26 -4.09 -7.49
CA TYR A 141 18.27 -3.21 -8.09
C TYR A 141 18.93 -2.35 -7.00
N ASN A 142 20.26 -2.26 -7.04
CA ASN A 142 21.07 -1.47 -6.09
C ASN A 142 20.74 -1.75 -4.61
N CYS A 143 20.57 -3.03 -4.27
CA CYS A 143 20.54 -3.46 -2.87
C CYS A 143 21.82 -3.00 -2.17
N ASN A 144 21.71 -2.60 -0.92
CA ASN A 144 22.83 -2.05 -0.16
C ASN A 144 22.91 -2.71 1.23
N SER A 145 23.93 -2.34 2.00
CA SER A 145 24.25 -2.97 3.29
C SER A 145 23.39 -2.50 4.46
N TRP A 146 22.44 -1.59 4.24
CA TRP A 146 21.53 -1.11 5.27
C TRP A 146 20.49 -2.17 5.67
#